data_AF-A0A832Y370-F1
#
_entry.id   AF-A0A832Y370-F1
#
_cell.length_a   1.000
_cell.length_b   1.000
_cell.length_c   1.000
_cell.angle_alpha   90.00
_cell.angle_beta   90.00
_cell.angle_gamma   90.00
#
_symmetry.space_group_name_H-M   'P 1'
#
loop_
_entity.id
_entity.type
_entity.pdbx_description
1 polymer ?
#
loop_
_entity_poly.entity_id
_entity_poly.type
_entity_poly.pdbx_seq_one_letter_code
_entity_poly.pdbx_strand_id
1 'polypeptide(L)'
;MTGLVHSVCVREGGGVPKLPLRAARLGVEGIKGDKRRSPRRAVIIYSLERIEGLREEGHPIAAPGSLGENITIEGLDWDTLAVGDRLQVGKALIELTSTTAPCHVIADQFHEEDSGRVDHRRFPGWSRWCAAVLEEAVVSPGDAVRMAQQ
;
A
#
# COMPACT_ATOMS: atom_id res chain seq x y z
N MET A 1 -5.91 16.12 6.55
CA MET A 1 -4.88 16.43 5.55
C MET A 1 -5.18 15.64 4.28
N THR A 2 -4.84 16.16 3.10
CA THR A 2 -5.05 15.48 1.82
C THR A 2 -3.71 14.90 1.39
N GLY A 3 -3.64 13.57 1.25
CA GLY A 3 -2.49 12.89 0.66
C GLY A 3 -2.60 12.82 -0.87
N LEU A 4 -1.58 12.27 -1.51
CA LEU A 4 -1.52 12.03 -2.95
C LEU A 4 -1.09 10.59 -3.21
N VAL A 5 -1.54 10.02 -4.31
CA VAL A 5 -0.97 8.78 -4.83
C VAL A 5 0.43 9.10 -5.37
N HIS A 6 1.46 8.61 -4.69
CA HIS A 6 2.84 8.75 -5.14
C HIS A 6 3.15 7.76 -6.27
N SER A 7 2.73 6.50 -6.11
CA SER A 7 2.95 5.47 -7.13
C SER A 7 1.81 4.45 -7.19
N VAL A 8 1.64 3.87 -8.36
CA VAL A 8 0.74 2.74 -8.63
C VAL A 8 1.58 1.60 -9.16
N CYS A 9 1.66 0.48 -8.46
CA CYS A 9 2.55 -0.63 -8.78
C CYS A 9 1.80 -1.97 -8.88
N VAL A 10 2.17 -2.80 -9.86
CA VAL A 10 1.62 -4.15 -10.04
C VAL A 10 2.70 -5.13 -10.47
N ARG A 11 2.43 -6.44 -10.34
CA ARG A 11 3.27 -7.48 -10.92
C ARG A 11 2.41 -8.60 -11.44
N GLU A 12 2.45 -8.83 -12.75
CA GLU A 12 1.72 -9.95 -13.34
C GLU A 12 2.21 -11.28 -12.72
N GLY A 13 1.29 -12.17 -12.36
CA GLY A 13 1.61 -13.41 -11.62
C GLY A 13 1.92 -13.21 -10.12
N GLY A 14 2.08 -11.98 -9.66
CA GLY A 14 2.33 -11.60 -8.26
C GLY A 14 3.80 -11.60 -7.85
N GLY A 15 4.04 -11.38 -6.56
CA GLY A 15 5.37 -11.26 -5.96
C GLY A 15 5.81 -9.80 -5.76
N VAL A 16 7.11 -9.63 -5.55
CA VAL A 16 7.79 -8.34 -5.39
C VAL A 16 9.10 -8.36 -6.20
N PRO A 17 9.66 -7.18 -6.58
CA PRO A 17 9.05 -5.87 -6.46
C PRO A 17 7.86 -5.73 -7.42
N LYS A 18 6.81 -5.02 -6.99
CA LYS A 18 5.77 -4.54 -7.90
C LYS A 18 6.31 -3.35 -8.69
N LEU A 19 6.03 -3.31 -9.99
CA LEU A 19 6.60 -2.34 -10.91
C LEU A 19 5.63 -1.18 -11.16
N PRO A 20 6.13 0.06 -11.29
CA PRO A 20 5.29 1.24 -11.43
C PRO A 20 4.56 1.26 -12.77
N LEU A 21 3.33 1.76 -12.75
CA LEU A 21 2.50 2.05 -13.91
C LEU A 21 2.09 3.52 -13.92
N ARG A 22 1.73 4.01 -15.10
CA ARG A 22 1.14 5.36 -15.26
C ARG A 22 -0.26 5.47 -14.63
N ALA A 23 -0.99 4.36 -14.62
CA ALA A 23 -2.30 4.23 -14.00
C ALA A 23 -2.68 2.75 -13.90
N ALA A 24 -3.61 2.40 -13.00
CA ALA A 24 -4.22 1.09 -12.97
C ALA A 24 -5.68 1.16 -12.47
N ARG A 25 -6.49 0.18 -12.85
CA ARG A 25 -7.86 0.04 -12.34
C ARG A 25 -7.84 -0.69 -11.01
N LEU A 26 -8.32 -0.05 -9.96
CA LEU A 26 -8.65 -0.69 -8.69
C LEU A 26 -10.03 -1.35 -8.84
N GLY A 27 -10.09 -2.66 -8.65
CA GLY A 27 -11.32 -3.45 -8.78
C GLY A 27 -11.62 -4.27 -7.54
N VAL A 28 -12.87 -4.71 -7.40
CA VAL A 28 -13.33 -5.54 -6.27
C VAL A 28 -12.58 -6.89 -6.19
N GLU A 29 -12.11 -7.38 -7.34
CA GLU A 29 -11.32 -8.61 -7.46
C GLU A 29 -9.80 -8.38 -7.33
N GLY A 30 -9.40 -7.12 -7.11
CA GLY A 30 -8.01 -6.67 -7.05
C GLY A 30 -7.68 -5.62 -8.10
N ILE A 31 -6.46 -5.09 -8.00
CA ILE A 31 -5.92 -4.14 -9.00
C ILE A 31 -5.57 -4.87 -10.30
N LYS A 32 -6.00 -4.30 -11.44
CA LYS A 32 -5.73 -4.87 -12.76
C LYS A 32 -4.22 -4.90 -13.05
N GLY A 33 -3.71 -6.07 -13.46
CA GLY A 33 -2.29 -6.29 -13.75
C GLY A 33 -1.49 -6.87 -12.59
N ASP A 34 -2.12 -7.12 -11.44
CA ASP A 34 -1.52 -7.86 -10.32
C ASP A 34 -2.22 -9.22 -10.12
N LYS A 35 -1.62 -10.08 -9.31
CA LYS A 35 -2.25 -11.34 -8.88
C LYS A 35 -3.55 -11.06 -8.12
N ARG A 36 -4.62 -11.73 -8.54
CA ARG A 36 -5.93 -11.68 -7.85
C ARG A 36 -5.80 -12.06 -6.38
N ARG A 37 -6.54 -11.33 -5.55
CA ARG A 37 -6.60 -11.52 -4.10
C ARG A 37 -8.04 -11.67 -3.65
N SER A 38 -8.25 -11.99 -2.37
CA SER A 38 -9.60 -11.98 -1.82
C SER A 38 -10.18 -10.56 -1.87
N PRO A 39 -11.50 -10.38 -2.04
CA PRO A 39 -12.11 -9.05 -2.11
C PRO A 39 -11.80 -8.15 -0.91
N ARG A 40 -11.66 -8.73 0.29
CA ARG A 40 -11.24 -8.00 1.50
C ARG A 40 -9.77 -7.56 1.49
N ARG A 41 -8.94 -8.03 0.56
CA ARG A 41 -7.51 -7.68 0.43
C ARG A 41 -7.20 -7.32 -1.02
N ALA A 42 -8.16 -6.71 -1.73
CA ALA A 42 -8.08 -6.40 -3.14
C ALA A 42 -6.84 -5.55 -3.47
N VAL A 43 -6.47 -4.61 -2.60
CA VAL A 43 -5.27 -3.79 -2.76
C VAL A 43 -4.45 -3.71 -1.48
N ILE A 44 -3.14 -3.57 -1.62
CA ILE A 44 -2.23 -3.21 -0.53
C ILE A 44 -1.81 -1.76 -0.70
N ILE A 45 -1.86 -0.96 0.37
CA ILE A 45 -1.39 0.42 0.36
C ILE A 45 -0.26 0.63 1.37
N TYR A 46 0.63 1.59 1.10
CA TYR A 46 1.67 2.00 2.04
C TYR A 46 1.99 3.49 2.00
N SER A 47 2.58 4.00 3.08
CA SER A 47 3.02 5.40 3.18
C SER A 47 4.42 5.57 2.63
N LEU A 48 4.62 6.62 1.84
CA LEU A 48 5.92 7.04 1.36
C LEU A 48 6.82 7.43 2.54
N GLU A 49 6.29 8.14 3.53
CA GLU A 49 7.00 8.56 4.73
C GLU A 49 7.52 7.35 5.54
N ARG A 50 6.76 6.25 5.58
CA ARG A 50 7.23 5.00 6.20
C ARG A 50 8.34 4.34 5.39
N ILE A 51 8.25 4.36 4.06
CA ILE A 51 9.32 3.86 3.19
C ILE A 51 10.60 4.67 3.39
N GLU A 52 10.51 6.00 3.40
CA GLU A 52 11.68 6.87 3.61
C GLU A 52 12.24 6.73 5.03
N GLY A 53 11.40 6.66 6.05
CA GLY A 53 11.87 6.41 7.42
C GLY A 53 12.64 5.08 7.55
N LEU A 54 12.20 4.02 6.86
CA LEU A 54 12.96 2.77 6.82
C LEU A 54 14.29 2.90 6.05
N ARG A 55 14.35 3.73 5.01
CA ARG A 55 15.61 4.02 4.30
C ARG A 55 16.57 4.84 5.16
N GLU A 56 16.07 5.79 5.94
CA GLU A 56 16.83 6.56 6.92
C GLU A 56 17.39 5.65 8.03
N GLU A 57 16.67 4.59 8.41
CA GLU A 57 17.15 3.52 9.29
C GLU A 57 18.22 2.61 8.64
N GLY A 58 18.49 2.79 7.33
CA GLY A 58 19.52 2.04 6.60
C GLY A 58 19.02 0.79 5.87
N HIS A 59 17.71 0.55 5.82
CA HIS A 59 17.16 -0.59 5.06
C HIS A 59 17.26 -0.34 3.55
N PRO A 60 17.69 -1.33 2.74
CA PRO A 60 17.99 -1.16 1.31
C PRO A 60 16.74 -1.16 0.42
N ILE A 61 15.64 -0.52 0.84
CA ILE A 61 14.37 -0.53 0.10
C ILE A 61 14.55 0.16 -1.25
N ALA A 62 14.50 -0.62 -2.33
CA ALA A 62 14.91 -0.12 -3.65
C ALA A 62 13.96 0.94 -4.21
N ALA A 63 12.65 0.72 -4.16
CA ALA A 63 11.65 1.62 -4.73
C ALA A 63 10.24 1.41 -4.12
N PRO A 64 9.31 2.34 -4.33
CA PRO A 64 7.89 2.06 -4.17
C PRO A 64 7.46 0.81 -4.95
N GLY A 65 6.70 -0.07 -4.32
CA GLY A 65 6.34 -1.41 -4.79
C GLY A 65 7.31 -2.51 -4.35
N SER A 66 8.51 -2.19 -3.84
CA SER A 66 9.46 -3.17 -3.30
C SER A 66 8.91 -3.91 -2.09
N LEU A 67 8.12 -3.23 -1.27
CA LEU A 67 7.44 -3.85 -0.14
C LEU A 67 6.09 -4.45 -0.56
N GLY A 68 5.84 -4.64 -1.85
CA GLY A 68 4.67 -5.36 -2.36
C GLY A 68 3.34 -4.63 -2.22
N GLU A 69 3.36 -3.34 -1.89
CA GLU A 69 2.23 -2.43 -1.99
C GLU A 69 1.85 -2.13 -3.44
N ASN A 70 0.55 -1.95 -3.67
CA ASN A 70 0.00 -1.55 -4.96
C ASN A 70 -0.09 -0.03 -5.10
N ILE A 71 -0.38 0.66 -4.00
CA ILE A 71 -0.50 2.12 -3.98
C ILE A 71 0.41 2.66 -2.89
N THR A 72 1.34 3.52 -3.28
CA THR A 72 2.13 4.30 -2.32
C THR A 72 1.49 5.67 -2.20
N ILE A 73 1.28 6.13 -0.97
CA ILE A 73 0.58 7.37 -0.64
C ILE A 73 1.55 8.29 0.09
N GLU A 74 1.58 9.57 -0.30
CA GLU A 74 2.33 10.62 0.39
C GLU A 74 1.36 11.63 1.04
N GLY A 75 1.75 12.25 2.14
CA GLY A 75 1.05 13.33 2.82
C GLY A 75 -0.20 12.93 3.63
N LEU A 76 -0.50 11.63 3.71
CA LEU A 76 -1.60 11.13 4.52
C LEU A 76 -1.13 10.86 5.96
N ASP A 77 -1.92 11.25 6.95
CA ASP A 77 -1.64 10.98 8.37
C ASP A 77 -1.79 9.48 8.67
N TRP A 78 -0.70 8.73 8.50
CA TRP A 78 -0.69 7.28 8.54
C TRP A 78 -1.03 6.71 9.92
N ASP A 79 -0.71 7.44 10.98
CA ASP A 79 -0.88 7.01 12.37
C ASP A 79 -2.35 7.05 12.82
N THR A 80 -3.19 7.77 12.09
CA THR A 80 -4.63 7.85 12.37
C THR A 80 -5.44 6.70 11.77
N LEU A 81 -4.84 5.89 10.90
CA LEU A 81 -5.55 4.84 10.16
C LEU A 81 -5.91 3.64 11.03
N ALA A 82 -7.15 3.18 10.88
CA ALA A 82 -7.71 2.03 11.56
C ALA A 82 -8.50 1.11 10.61
N VAL A 83 -8.77 -0.12 11.05
CA VAL A 83 -9.68 -1.03 10.35
C VAL A 83 -11.07 -0.40 10.28
N GLY A 84 -11.68 -0.41 9.10
CA GLY A 84 -12.98 0.19 8.82
C GLY A 84 -12.91 1.60 8.24
N ASP A 85 -11.73 2.24 8.30
CA ASP A 85 -11.54 3.54 7.67
C ASP A 85 -11.70 3.45 6.16
N ARG A 86 -12.30 4.50 5.59
CA ARG A 86 -12.52 4.62 4.15
C ARG A 86 -11.65 5.72 3.58
N LEU A 87 -10.98 5.40 2.48
CA LEU A 87 -10.14 6.35 1.75
C LEU A 87 -10.72 6.53 0.36
N GLN A 88 -10.97 7.78 0.00
CA GLN A 88 -11.17 8.18 -1.38
C GLN A 88 -9.78 8.31 -2.02
N VAL A 89 -9.48 7.48 -3.03
CA VAL A 89 -8.22 7.46 -3.78
C VAL A 89 -8.54 7.81 -5.23
N GLY A 90 -8.32 9.07 -5.60
CA GLY A 90 -8.84 9.62 -6.85
C GLY A 90 -10.37 9.45 -6.90
N LYS A 91 -10.86 8.67 -7.87
CA LYS A 91 -12.28 8.31 -7.98
C LYS A 91 -12.65 6.96 -7.34
N ALA A 92 -11.67 6.18 -6.88
CA ALA A 92 -11.93 4.92 -6.21
C ALA A 92 -12.24 5.15 -4.72
N LEU A 93 -13.12 4.33 -4.15
CA LEU A 93 -13.35 4.26 -2.71
C LEU A 93 -12.84 2.92 -2.20
N ILE A 94 -11.96 2.95 -1.20
CA ILE A 94 -11.43 1.75 -0.56
C ILE A 94 -11.70 1.76 0.94
N GLU A 95 -11.84 0.58 1.54
CA GLU A 95 -12.00 0.40 2.99
C GLU A 95 -10.85 -0.43 3.55
N LEU A 96 -10.17 0.07 4.58
CA LEU A 96 -9.08 -0.63 5.24
C LEU A 96 -9.63 -1.83 6.02
N THR A 97 -9.15 -3.02 5.72
CA THR A 97 -9.71 -4.26 6.29
C THR A 97 -8.82 -4.93 7.31
N SER A 98 -7.50 -4.74 7.20
CA SER A 98 -6.50 -5.37 8.05
C SER A 98 -5.12 -4.79 7.78
N THR A 99 -4.22 -4.93 8.73
CA THR A 99 -2.79 -4.71 8.50
C THR A 99 -2.20 -5.89 7.71
N THR A 100 -1.06 -5.66 7.05
CA THR A 100 -0.38 -6.69 6.26
C THR A 100 0.82 -7.21 7.03
N ALA A 101 0.75 -8.49 7.43
CA ALA A 101 1.89 -9.17 8.02
C ALA A 101 3.08 -9.19 7.03
N PRO A 102 4.32 -8.96 7.51
CA PRO A 102 5.51 -9.14 6.69
C PRO A 102 5.69 -10.61 6.30
N CYS A 103 6.45 -10.83 5.22
CA CYS A 103 6.78 -12.16 4.75
C CYS A 103 8.22 -12.19 4.22
N HIS A 104 8.80 -13.39 4.13
CA HIS A 104 10.16 -13.59 3.66
C HIS A 104 10.43 -13.04 2.25
N VAL A 105 9.38 -12.84 1.44
CA VAL A 105 9.49 -12.35 0.06
C VAL A 105 10.00 -10.91 -0.01
N ILE A 106 9.86 -10.12 1.05
CA ILE A 106 10.38 -8.74 1.12
C ILE A 106 11.64 -8.63 2.00
N ALA A 107 12.19 -9.76 2.46
CA ALA A 107 13.27 -9.76 3.46
C ALA A 107 14.54 -9.06 2.94
N ASP A 108 14.84 -9.21 1.66
CA ASP A 108 15.96 -8.55 0.99
C ASP A 108 15.88 -7.01 0.98
N GLN A 109 14.70 -6.44 1.28
CA GLN A 109 14.50 -5.00 1.44
C GLN A 109 14.82 -4.50 2.85
N PHE A 110 15.26 -5.38 3.77
CA PHE A 110 15.59 -5.02 5.15
C PHE A 110 17.01 -5.45 5.50
N HIS A 111 17.74 -4.57 6.19
CA HIS A 111 18.94 -4.93 6.94
C HIS A 111 18.72 -6.21 7.77
N GLU A 112 19.71 -7.10 7.78
CA GLU A 112 19.66 -8.42 8.42
C GLU A 112 18.47 -9.31 7.98
N GLU A 113 17.82 -8.97 6.87
CA GLU A 113 16.64 -9.66 6.36
C GLU A 113 15.43 -9.66 7.34
N ASP A 114 15.44 -8.79 8.38
CA ASP A 114 14.34 -8.69 9.37
C ASP A 114 13.18 -7.85 8.85
N SER A 115 12.41 -8.43 7.94
CA SER A 115 11.13 -7.84 7.48
C SER A 115 10.09 -7.67 8.60
N GLY A 116 10.32 -8.24 9.79
CA GLY A 116 9.48 -8.03 10.96
C GLY A 116 9.50 -6.59 11.48
N ARG A 117 10.40 -5.74 10.98
CA ARG A 117 10.42 -4.28 11.26
C ARG A 117 9.13 -3.56 10.85
N VAL A 118 8.39 -4.09 9.88
CA VAL A 118 7.07 -3.57 9.45
C VAL A 118 5.91 -4.42 9.95
N ASP A 119 6.13 -5.31 10.92
CA ASP A 119 5.06 -6.03 11.60
C ASP A 119 4.30 -5.09 12.54
N HIS A 120 3.00 -4.95 12.32
CA HIS A 120 2.14 -4.13 13.16
C HIS A 120 2.17 -4.54 14.64
N ARG A 121 2.38 -5.81 14.96
CA ARG A 121 2.43 -6.30 16.35
C ARG A 121 3.70 -5.88 17.08
N ARG A 122 4.80 -5.69 16.34
CA ARG A 122 6.09 -5.25 16.89
C ARG A 122 6.22 -3.74 16.84
N PHE A 123 5.75 -3.13 15.75
CA PHE A 123 5.86 -1.70 15.45
C PHE A 123 4.51 -1.17 14.92
N PRO A 124 3.54 -0.90 15.80
CA PRO A 124 2.27 -0.28 15.41
C PRO A 124 2.50 1.02 14.63
N GLY A 125 1.68 1.27 13.59
CA GLY A 125 1.84 2.42 12.70
C GLY A 125 2.88 2.26 11.57
N TRP A 126 3.69 1.19 11.58
CA TRP A 126 4.70 0.94 10.54
C TRP A 126 4.28 -0.08 9.48
N SER A 127 3.14 -0.75 9.66
CA SER A 127 2.67 -1.77 8.72
C SER A 127 1.99 -1.20 7.48
N ARG A 128 2.04 -1.96 6.39
CA ARG A 128 1.18 -1.79 5.21
C ARG A 128 -0.28 -2.13 5.56
N TRP A 129 -1.21 -1.54 4.82
CA TRP A 129 -2.65 -1.84 4.95
C TRP A 129 -3.14 -2.69 3.78
N CYS A 130 -4.04 -3.63 4.07
CA CYS A 130 -4.90 -4.25 3.07
C CYS A 130 -6.24 -3.51 3.04
N ALA A 131 -6.80 -3.37 1.84
CA ALA A 131 -8.09 -2.73 1.65
C ALA A 131 -8.98 -3.51 0.67
N ALA A 132 -10.29 -3.40 0.89
CA ALA A 132 -11.31 -3.75 -0.08
C ALA A 132 -11.58 -2.55 -0.99
N VAL A 133 -11.95 -2.80 -2.24
CA VAL A 133 -12.43 -1.75 -3.16
C VAL A 133 -13.95 -1.73 -3.07
N LEU A 134 -14.52 -0.60 -2.68
CA LEU A 134 -15.96 -0.37 -2.60
C LEU A 134 -16.50 0.27 -3.88
N GLU A 135 -15.75 1.21 -4.44
CA GLU A 135 -16.04 1.84 -5.74
C GLU A 135 -14.82 1.71 -6.65
N GLU A 136 -15.02 1.08 -7.81
CA GLU A 136 -13.94 0.84 -8.77
C GLU A 136 -13.63 2.08 -9.60
N ALA A 137 -12.35 2.39 -9.75
CA ALA A 137 -11.90 3.43 -10.67
C ALA A 137 -10.49 3.18 -11.18
N VAL A 138 -10.11 3.95 -12.20
CA VAL A 138 -8.70 4.10 -12.60
C VAL A 138 -8.06 5.13 -11.67
N VAL A 139 -6.90 4.78 -11.12
CA VAL A 139 -6.08 5.62 -10.26
C VAL A 139 -4.71 5.80 -10.90
N SER A 140 -4.16 7.00 -10.79
CA SER A 140 -2.86 7.40 -11.32
C SER A 140 -2.04 8.14 -10.26
N PRO A 141 -0.69 8.16 -10.37
CA PRO A 141 0.13 9.07 -9.58
C PRO A 141 -0.36 10.53 -9.69
N GLY A 142 -0.36 11.23 -8.56
CA GLY A 142 -0.90 12.59 -8.40
C GLY A 142 -2.40 12.65 -8.03
N ASP A 143 -3.13 11.53 -8.05
CA ASP A 143 -4.52 11.52 -7.59
C ASP A 143 -4.61 11.82 -6.09
N ALA A 144 -5.60 12.63 -5.69
CA ALA A 144 -5.81 12.99 -4.30
C ALA A 144 -6.27 11.79 -3.47
N VAL A 145 -5.75 11.68 -2.25
CA VAL A 145 -6.13 10.70 -1.24
C VAL A 145 -6.66 11.40 0.00
N ARG A 146 -7.84 11.01 0.46
CA ARG A 146 -8.48 11.64 1.62
C ARG A 146 -9.37 10.66 2.36
N MET A 147 -9.50 10.85 3.66
CA MET A 147 -10.51 10.16 4.47
C MET A 147 -11.89 10.46 3.88
N ALA A 148 -12.65 9.41 3.59
CA ALA A 148 -14.05 9.54 3.23
C ALA A 148 -14.88 9.59 4.51
N GLN A 149 -15.81 10.53 4.61
CA GLN A 149 -16.81 10.52 5.67
C GLN A 149 -17.82 9.41 5.37
N GLN A 150 -18.28 8.72 6.42
CA GLN A 150 -19.22 7.61 6.33
C GLN A 150 -20.55 8.02 5.70
#